data_AF-A0A4Q3RSP6-F1
#
_entry.id   AF-A0A4Q3RSP6-F1
#
_cell.length_a   1.000
_cell.length_b   1.000
_cell.length_c   1.000
_cell.angle_alpha   90.00
_cell.angle_beta   90.00
_cell.angle_gamma   90.00
#
_symmetry.space_group_name_H-M   'P 1'
#
loop_
_entity.id
_entity.type
_entity.pdbx_description
1 polymer ?
#
loop_
_entity_poly.entity_id
_entity_poly.type
_entity_poly.pdbx_seq_one_letter_code
_entity_poly.pdbx_strand_id
1 'polypeptide(L)'
;AIADNPLGPFKRIGRILDQDPNIARGAGHHSMLFNPRSKNWYIVYHRRPLNETGANSRITCIDKLEFDKDGFIKPVKITFEGVAADKL
;
A
#
# COMPACT_ATOMS: atom_id res chain seq x y z
N ALA A 1 -11.46 3.38 -4.63
CA ALA A 1 -12.52 3.92 -5.51
C ALA A 1 -11.98 5.19 -6.17
N ILE A 2 -12.51 5.60 -7.33
CA ILE A 2 -12.01 6.76 -8.09
C ILE A 2 -13.19 7.67 -8.44
N ALA A 3 -12.93 8.99 -8.45
CA ALA A 3 -13.86 10.03 -8.88
C ALA A 3 -13.06 11.18 -9.49
N ASP A 4 -13.71 11.97 -10.35
CA ASP A 4 -13.12 13.19 -10.93
C ASP A 4 -13.32 14.42 -10.03
N ASN A 5 -14.04 14.27 -8.91
CA ASN A 5 -14.28 15.31 -7.90
C ASN A 5 -13.96 14.76 -6.51
N PRO A 6 -13.32 15.55 -5.62
CA PRO A 6 -12.97 15.11 -4.26
C PRO A 6 -14.17 14.70 -3.38
N LEU A 7 -15.39 15.15 -3.72
CA LEU A 7 -16.63 14.79 -3.02
C LEU A 7 -17.41 13.67 -3.74
N GLY A 8 -16.88 13.10 -4.82
CA GLY A 8 -17.53 12.03 -5.59
C GLY A 8 -18.43 12.54 -6.73
N PRO A 9 -19.27 11.65 -7.31
CA PRO A 9 -19.52 10.27 -6.90
C PRO A 9 -18.32 9.35 -7.14
N PHE A 10 -18.05 8.45 -6.20
CA PHE A 10 -16.95 7.49 -6.30
C PHE A 10 -17.38 6.18 -6.95
N LYS A 11 -16.65 5.74 -7.97
CA LYS A 11 -16.78 4.40 -8.56
C LYS A 11 -15.84 3.42 -7.84
N ARG A 12 -16.39 2.34 -7.28
CA ARG A 12 -15.57 1.26 -6.70
C ARG A 12 -14.83 0.53 -7.82
N ILE A 13 -13.50 0.51 -7.75
CA ILE A 13 -12.63 -0.16 -8.73
C ILE A 13 -12.16 -1.50 -8.18
N GLY A 14 -11.50 -1.49 -7.02
CA GLY A 14 -10.97 -2.70 -6.41
C GLY A 14 -10.32 -2.43 -5.07
N ARG A 15 -9.76 -3.50 -4.50
CA ARG A 15 -8.95 -3.48 -3.28
C ARG A 15 -7.48 -3.64 -3.70
N ILE A 16 -6.62 -2.75 -3.22
CA ILE A 16 -5.21 -2.67 -3.65
C ILE A 16 -4.23 -3.21 -2.60
N LEU A 17 -4.62 -3.23 -1.33
CA LEU A 17 -3.84 -3.79 -0.24
C LEU A 17 -4.67 -4.89 0.41
N ASP A 18 -4.06 -6.05 0.59
CA ASP A 18 -4.62 -7.19 1.29
C ASP A 18 -3.54 -7.88 2.11
N GLN A 19 -3.93 -8.71 3.07
CA GLN A 19 -2.99 -9.58 3.77
C GLN A 19 -2.42 -10.65 2.83
N ASP A 20 -1.18 -11.06 3.11
CA ASP A 20 -0.57 -12.25 2.50
C ASP A 20 -0.29 -13.25 3.63
N PRO A 21 -0.97 -14.41 3.67
CA PRO A 21 -0.82 -15.37 4.76
C PRO A 21 0.61 -15.92 4.90
N ASN A 22 1.45 -15.78 3.87
CA ASN A 22 2.86 -16.16 3.90
C ASN A 22 3.79 -15.07 4.45
N ILE A 23 3.31 -13.82 4.58
CA ILE A 23 4.14 -12.68 4.99
C ILE A 23 3.59 -12.00 6.25
N ALA A 24 2.29 -11.68 6.28
CA ALA A 24 1.69 -10.95 7.38
C ALA A 24 0.15 -11.01 7.40
N ARG A 25 -0.41 -10.74 8.58
CA ARG A 25 -1.86 -10.57 8.79
C ARG A 25 -2.19 -9.11 9.09
N GLY A 26 -3.47 -8.75 8.97
CA GLY A 26 -3.95 -7.45 9.47
C GLY A 26 -3.38 -6.22 8.76
N ALA A 27 -3.06 -6.32 7.47
CA ALA A 27 -2.75 -5.16 6.64
C ALA A 27 -4.06 -4.45 6.26
N GLY A 28 -4.22 -3.17 6.63
CA GLY A 28 -5.47 -2.43 6.37
C GLY A 28 -5.36 -0.91 6.42
N HIS A 29 -4.67 -0.34 7.42
CA HIS A 29 -4.45 1.11 7.48
C HIS A 29 -3.22 1.51 6.66
N HIS A 30 -3.35 2.54 5.82
CA HIS A 30 -2.31 2.94 4.88
C HIS A 30 -2.42 4.40 4.45
N SER A 31 -1.31 4.93 3.93
CA SER A 31 -1.18 6.22 3.24
C SER A 31 -0.38 6.02 1.96
N MET A 32 -0.57 6.91 0.98
CA MET A 32 0.19 6.91 -0.28
C MET A 32 1.15 8.10 -0.31
N LEU A 33 2.33 7.90 -0.86
CA LEU A 33 3.38 8.92 -0.99
C LEU A 33 3.85 8.98 -2.44
N PHE A 34 4.11 10.19 -2.93
CA PHE A 34 4.73 10.42 -4.23
C PHE A 34 6.04 11.16 -4.03
N ASN A 35 7.13 10.62 -4.56
CA ASN A 35 8.41 11.31 -4.60
C ASN A 35 8.50 12.14 -5.90
N PRO A 36 8.53 13.49 -5.83
CA PRO A 36 8.56 14.32 -7.03
C PRO A 36 9.88 14.26 -7.81
N ARG A 37 10.99 13.84 -7.19
CA ARG A 37 12.30 13.71 -7.85
C ARG A 37 12.39 12.43 -8.66
N SER A 38 12.10 11.28 -8.04
CA SER A 38 12.18 9.97 -8.70
C SER A 38 10.91 9.62 -9.48
N LYS A 39 9.80 10.33 -9.24
CA LYS A 39 8.46 10.04 -9.76
C LYS A 39 7.90 8.69 -9.30
N ASN A 40 8.48 8.10 -8.25
CA ASN A 40 7.97 6.86 -7.68
C ASN A 40 6.78 7.12 -6.75
N TRP A 41 5.84 6.18 -6.76
CA TRP A 41 4.77 6.09 -5.79
C TRP A 41 5.03 4.95 -4.79
N TYR A 42 4.67 5.21 -3.55
CA TYR A 42 4.82 4.28 -2.44
C TYR A 42 3.53 4.19 -1.65
N ILE A 43 3.31 3.04 -1.04
CA ILE A 43 2.29 2.86 0.00
C ILE A 43 2.99 2.58 1.32
N VAL A 44 2.64 3.35 2.34
CA VAL A 44 3.08 3.13 3.72
C VAL A 44 1.91 2.58 4.49
N TYR A 45 2.09 1.47 5.19
CA TYR A 45 1.01 0.77 5.87
C TYR A 45 1.53 0.06 7.11
N HIS A 46 0.63 -0.46 7.94
CA HIS A 46 1.03 -1.39 8.99
C HIS A 46 0.60 -2.82 8.68
N ARG A 47 1.32 -3.78 9.26
CA ARG A 47 0.94 -5.20 9.28
C ARG A 47 1.32 -5.86 10.60
N ARG A 48 0.77 -7.04 10.86
CA ARG A 48 1.17 -7.91 11.96
C ARG A 48 2.06 -9.06 11.45
N PRO A 49 3.29 -9.20 11.97
CA PRO A 49 4.15 -10.36 11.68
C PRO A 49 3.46 -11.70 11.97
N LEU A 50 3.80 -12.77 11.24
CA LEU A 50 3.13 -14.06 11.37
C LEU A 50 3.33 -14.74 12.74
N ASN A 51 4.44 -14.45 13.42
CA ASN A 51 4.75 -14.95 14.75
C ASN A 51 4.04 -14.16 15.88
N GLU A 52 3.25 -13.14 15.54
CA GLU A 52 2.56 -12.28 16.49
C GLU A 52 1.04 -12.53 16.49
N THR A 53 0.43 -12.59 17.68
CA THR A 53 -1.00 -12.83 17.86
C THR A 53 -1.75 -11.67 18.51
N GLY A 54 -1.03 -10.72 19.11
CA GLY A 54 -1.62 -9.52 19.70
C GLY A 54 -2.28 -8.63 18.64
N ALA A 55 -3.42 -8.03 18.94
CA ALA A 55 -4.12 -7.12 18.02
C ALA A 55 -3.30 -5.85 17.73
N ASN A 56 -2.48 -5.44 18.69
CA ASN A 56 -1.66 -4.21 18.63
C ASN A 56 -0.23 -4.45 18.12
N SER A 57 0.19 -5.70 17.92
CA SER A 57 1.50 -6.08 17.38
C SER A 57 1.60 -5.66 15.92
N ARG A 58 1.92 -4.38 15.68
CA ARG A 58 1.96 -3.76 14.36
C ARG A 58 3.34 -3.22 14.09
N ILE A 59 3.81 -3.40 12.86
CA ILE A 59 5.02 -2.79 12.34
C ILE A 59 4.70 -1.90 11.15
N THR A 60 5.47 -0.83 10.96
CA THR A 60 5.38 0.04 9.78
C THR A 60 6.11 -0.61 8.61
N CYS A 61 5.49 -0.55 7.43
CA CYS A 61 6.00 -1.11 6.19
C CYS A 61 5.85 -0.09 5.06
N ILE A 62 6.69 -0.24 4.04
CA ILE A 62 6.64 0.57 2.82
C ILE A 62 6.92 -0.33 1.62
N ASP A 63 6.06 -0.26 0.61
CA ASP A 63 6.22 -0.99 -0.65
C ASP A 63 5.92 -0.06 -1.82
N LYS A 64 6.33 -0.46 -3.03
CA LYS A 64 6.01 0.28 -4.26
C LYS A 64 4.51 0.24 -4.54
N LEU A 65 4.00 1.35 -5.04
CA LEU A 65 2.66 1.47 -5.58
C LEU A 65 2.78 1.76 -7.08
N GLU A 66 2.18 0.91 -7.90
CA GLU A 66 2.31 0.97 -9.36
C GLU A 66 0.96 1.12 -10.02
N PHE A 67 0.96 1.79 -11.17
CA PHE A 67 -0.23 1.99 -11.99
C PHE A 67 -0.13 1.12 -13.25
N ASP A 68 -1.27 0.65 -13.76
CA ASP A 68 -1.36 0.08 -15.09
C ASP A 68 -1.50 1.16 -16.16
N LYS A 69 -1.56 0.73 -17.43
CA LYS A 69 -1.66 1.61 -18.60
C LYS A 69 -2.94 2.44 -18.63
N ASP A 70 -3.98 2.01 -17.91
CA ASP A 70 -5.29 2.65 -17.86
C ASP A 70 -5.41 3.56 -16.61
N GLY A 71 -4.33 3.69 -15.82
CA GLY A 71 -4.26 4.55 -14.65
C GLY A 71 -4.81 3.92 -13.37
N PHE A 72 -5.10 2.61 -13.35
CA PHE A 72 -5.54 1.93 -12.13
C PHE A 72 -4.34 1.44 -11.32
N ILE A 73 -4.48 1.52 -9.99
CA ILE A 73 -3.48 1.00 -9.07
C ILE A 73 -3.47 -0.53 -9.13
N LYS A 74 -2.31 -1.12 -9.39
CA LYS A 74 -2.10 -2.57 -9.32
C LYS A 74 -2.14 -3.03 -7.85
N PRO A 75 -2.58 -4.28 -7.57
CA PRO A 75 -2.47 -4.85 -6.23
C PRO A 75 -1.04 -4.76 -5.70
N VAL A 76 -0.89 -4.26 -4.48
CA VAL A 76 0.39 -4.09 -3.80
C VAL A 76 0.96 -5.46 -3.46
N LYS A 77 2.20 -5.69 -3.85
CA LYS A 77 2.97 -6.85 -3.38
C LYS A 77 3.64 -6.50 -2.06
N ILE A 78 3.15 -7.07 -0.98
CA ILE A 78 3.76 -6.95 0.35
C ILE A 78 5.11 -7.68 0.35
N THR A 79 6.15 -7.08 0.92
CA THR A 79 7.51 -7.67 0.96
C THR A 79 8.09 -7.70 2.38
N PHE A 80 9.18 -8.44 2.61
CA PHE A 80 9.91 -8.36 3.89
C PHE A 80 10.92 -7.20 3.90
N GLU A 81 11.40 -6.83 2.72
CA GLU A 81 12.54 -5.95 2.50
C GLU A 81 12.13 -4.47 2.36
N GLY A 82 10.91 -4.21 1.89
CA GLY A 82 10.42 -2.88 1.55
C GLY A 82 11.09 -2.31 0.30
N VAL A 83 11.42 -1.02 0.33
CA VAL A 83 11.99 -0.30 -0.82
C VAL A 83 13.42 0.16 -0.54
N ALA A 84 14.25 0.20 -1.59
CA ALA A 84 15.57 0.81 -1.52
C ALA A 84 15.47 2.31 -1.20
N ALA A 85 16.55 2.87 -0.65
CA ALA A 85 16.63 4.29 -0.36
C ALA A 85 16.37 5.13 -1.63
N ASP A 86 15.38 6.02 -1.54
CA ASP A 86 15.03 6.95 -2.59
C ASP A 86 15.15 8.38 -2.07
N LYS A 87 16.00 9.18 -2.70
CA LYS A 87 16.29 10.55 -2.26
C LYS A 87 15.16 11.48 -2.68
N LEU A 88 14.76 12.38 -1.79
CA LEU A 88 13.81 13.46 -2.06
C LEU A 88 14.51 14.63 -2.78
#